data_AF-A0A7V9ZVB7-F1
#
_entry.id   AF-A0A7V9ZVB7-F1
#
_cell.length_a   1.000
_cell.length_b   1.000
_cell.length_c   1.000
_cell.angle_alpha   90.00
_cell.angle_beta   90.00
_cell.angle_gamma   90.00
#
_symmetry.space_group_name_H-M   'P 1'
#
loop_
_entity.id
_entity.type
_entity.pdbx_description
1 polymer ?
#
loop_
_entity_poly.entity_id
_entity_poly.type
_entity_poly.pdbx_seq_one_letter_code
_entity_poly.pdbx_strand_id
1 'polypeptide(L)'
;MSQRSNVAPDPAENQVTVPSSRKLYSYEARREGRVIAKIAAFGASDGSVVVETKVHPVNQPLGDNGIARPFEFPDADYARRFVDEALLALEYLNCDIVD
;
A
#
# COMPACT_ATOMS: atom_id res chain seq x y z
N MET A 1 38.06 -23.69 23.40
CA MET A 1 37.16 -23.81 22.24
C MET A 1 35.79 -23.32 22.67
N SER A 2 35.43 -22.07 22.38
CA SER A 2 34.10 -21.52 22.65
C SER A 2 33.61 -20.87 21.37
N GLN A 3 32.62 -21.50 20.74
CA GLN A 3 31.98 -21.04 19.52
C GLN A 3 31.18 -19.77 19.81
N ARG A 4 31.50 -18.66 19.13
CA ARG A 4 30.62 -17.51 19.01
C ARG A 4 29.60 -17.85 17.94
N SER A 5 28.37 -18.17 18.35
CA SER A 5 27.25 -18.33 17.43
C SER A 5 26.78 -16.93 17.00
N ASN A 6 27.10 -16.54 15.77
CA ASN A 6 26.50 -15.38 15.11
C ASN A 6 25.08 -15.80 14.67
N VAL A 7 24.07 -15.35 15.41
CA VAL A 7 22.68 -15.39 14.95
C VAL A 7 22.52 -14.29 13.90
N ALA A 8 22.12 -14.67 12.68
CA ALA A 8 21.70 -13.73 11.65
C ALA A 8 20.36 -13.08 12.06
N PRO A 9 20.15 -11.78 11.81
CA PRO A 9 18.87 -11.15 12.06
C PRO A 9 17.78 -11.73 11.14
N ASP A 10 16.60 -11.91 11.70
CA ASP A 10 15.39 -12.49 11.10
C ASP A 10 14.87 -11.59 9.95
N PRO A 11 14.54 -12.11 8.74
CA PRO A 11 14.07 -11.30 7.61
C PRO A 11 12.63 -10.75 7.73
N ALA A 12 12.00 -10.84 8.92
CA ALA A 12 10.61 -10.41 9.13
C ALA A 12 10.45 -8.94 9.56
N GLU A 13 11.53 -8.19 9.75
CA GLU A 13 11.50 -6.85 10.34
C GLU A 13 11.45 -5.75 9.25
N ASN A 14 10.36 -5.73 8.47
CA ASN A 14 9.97 -4.51 7.76
C ASN A 14 8.46 -4.31 7.79
N GLN A 15 7.86 -4.67 8.93
CA GLN A 15 6.54 -4.17 9.28
C GLN A 15 6.76 -2.72 9.71
N VAL A 16 6.50 -1.79 8.79
CA VAL A 16 6.37 -0.38 9.12
C VAL A 16 5.19 -0.30 10.08
N THR A 17 5.47 -0.29 11.38
CA THR A 17 4.47 -0.12 12.43
C THR A 17 3.96 1.31 12.34
N VAL A 18 2.93 1.54 11.51
CA VAL A 18 2.30 2.86 11.39
C VAL A 18 1.69 3.24 12.75
N PRO A 19 2.16 4.32 13.41
CA PRO A 19 1.61 4.74 14.70
C PRO A 19 0.15 5.17 14.50
N SER A 20 -0.79 4.43 15.09
CA SER A 20 -2.24 4.72 15.21
C SER A 20 -2.80 5.72 14.17
N SER A 21 -2.68 5.40 12.89
CA SER A 21 -3.06 6.30 11.82
C SER A 21 -4.53 6.08 11.45
N ARG A 22 -5.31 7.17 11.38
CA ARG A 22 -6.74 7.12 11.08
C ARG A 22 -6.92 6.89 9.58
N LYS A 23 -7.56 5.79 9.20
CA LYS A 23 -7.96 5.56 7.80
C LYS A 23 -8.90 6.68 7.33
N LEU A 24 -8.55 7.33 6.23
CA LEU A 24 -9.30 8.43 5.64
C LEU A 24 -10.21 7.93 4.52
N TYR A 25 -9.66 7.14 3.60
CA TYR A 25 -10.38 6.53 2.48
C TYR A 25 -9.59 5.31 1.95
N SER A 26 -10.27 4.45 1.19
CA SER A 26 -9.64 3.36 0.44
C SER A 26 -10.32 3.16 -0.90
N TYR A 27 -9.58 2.52 -1.80
CA TYR A 27 -10.06 2.08 -3.09
C TYR A 27 -9.50 0.70 -3.42
N GLU A 28 -10.29 -0.09 -4.12
CA GLU A 28 -9.88 -1.35 -4.74
C GLU A 28 -10.10 -1.24 -6.24
N ALA A 29 -9.04 -1.48 -7.01
CA ALA A 29 -9.07 -1.52 -8.46
C ALA A 29 -9.10 -2.97 -8.95
N ARG A 30 -10.08 -3.28 -9.79
CA ARG A 30 -10.29 -4.61 -10.36
C ARG A 30 -10.21 -4.58 -11.88
N ARG A 31 -9.59 -5.58 -12.48
CA ARG A 31 -9.62 -5.79 -13.94
C ARG A 31 -10.13 -7.18 -14.21
N GLU A 32 -11.19 -7.29 -15.00
CA GLU A 32 -11.83 -8.59 -15.33
C GLU A 32 -12.20 -9.38 -14.05
N GLY A 33 -12.70 -8.67 -13.03
CA GLY A 33 -13.07 -9.24 -11.72
C GLY A 33 -11.89 -9.55 -10.78
N ARG A 34 -10.64 -9.47 -11.24
CA ARG A 34 -9.43 -9.69 -10.44
C ARG A 34 -8.95 -8.40 -9.81
N VAL A 35 -8.65 -8.43 -8.51
CA VAL A 35 -8.01 -7.29 -7.82
C VAL A 35 -6.60 -7.08 -8.37
N ILE A 36 -6.31 -5.87 -8.84
CA ILE A 36 -4.99 -5.46 -9.36
C ILE A 36 -4.31 -4.48 -8.41
N ALA A 37 -5.06 -3.65 -7.69
CA ALA A 37 -4.50 -2.77 -6.68
C ALA A 37 -5.49 -2.51 -5.54
N LYS A 38 -4.96 -2.26 -4.36
CA LYS A 38 -5.66 -1.64 -3.23
C LYS A 38 -4.89 -0.40 -2.81
N ILE A 39 -5.58 0.71 -2.61
CA ILE A 39 -5.00 1.99 -2.20
C ILE A 39 -5.73 2.41 -0.93
N ALA A 40 -5.02 2.78 0.13
CA ALA A 40 -5.61 3.28 1.36
C ALA A 40 -4.80 4.45 1.91
N ALA A 41 -5.48 5.53 2.29
CA ALA A 41 -4.85 6.68 2.92
C ALA A 41 -5.10 6.69 4.42
N PHE A 42 -4.06 6.97 5.20
CA PHE A 42 -4.09 7.03 6.64
C PHE A 42 -3.48 8.35 7.12
N GLY A 43 -4.24 9.12 7.90
CA GLY A 43 -3.78 10.37 8.49
C GLY A 43 -3.11 10.14 9.85
N ALA A 44 -2.01 10.83 10.09
CA ALA A 44 -1.34 10.91 11.38
C ALA A 44 -1.82 12.12 12.19
N SER A 45 -1.44 12.17 13.47
CA SER A 45 -1.84 13.25 14.38
C SER A 45 -1.22 14.61 14.04
N ASP A 46 -0.11 14.63 13.30
CA ASP A 46 0.60 15.83 12.87
C ASP A 46 0.06 16.41 11.54
N GLY A 47 -0.98 15.79 10.97
CA GLY A 47 -1.58 16.18 9.70
C GLY A 47 -0.95 15.53 8.46
N SER A 48 0.17 14.81 8.61
CA SER A 48 0.76 14.04 7.52
C SER A 48 -0.12 12.85 7.12
N VAL A 49 0.04 12.39 5.88
CA VAL A 49 -0.75 11.27 5.34
C VAL A 49 0.17 10.24 4.70
N VAL A 50 -0.06 8.97 5.03
CA VAL A 50 0.57 7.83 4.35
C VAL A 50 -0.48 7.19 3.44
N VAL A 51 -0.16 7.06 2.16
CA VAL A 51 -0.94 6.25 1.22
C VAL A 51 -0.24 4.90 1.07
N GLU A 52 -0.89 3.85 1.54
CA GLU A 52 -0.45 2.47 1.28
C GLU A 52 -1.05 1.97 -0.03
N THR A 53 -0.18 1.57 -0.95
CA THR A 53 -0.58 0.96 -2.22
C THR A 53 -0.13 -0.48 -2.25
N LYS A 54 -1.08 -1.41 -2.43
CA LYS A 54 -0.83 -2.84 -2.55
C LYS A 54 -1.19 -3.30 -3.96
N VAL A 55 -0.19 -3.64 -4.77
CA VAL A 55 -0.38 -4.09 -6.16
C VAL A 55 -0.36 -5.61 -6.22
N HIS A 56 -1.25 -6.18 -7.01
CA HIS A 56 -1.38 -7.61 -7.27
C HIS A 56 -1.06 -7.90 -8.74
N PRO A 57 0.19 -8.26 -9.07
CA PRO A 57 0.60 -8.56 -10.43
C PRO A 57 -0.26 -9.67 -11.06
N VAL A 58 -0.59 -9.52 -12.34
CA VAL A 58 -1.41 -10.48 -13.08
C VAL A 58 -0.71 -11.83 -13.29
N ASN A 59 0.63 -11.84 -13.28
CA ASN A 59 1.46 -13.02 -13.44
C ASN A 59 1.69 -13.79 -12.13
N GLN A 60 1.20 -13.30 -10.99
CA GLN A 60 1.29 -14.02 -9.71
C GLN A 60 0.02 -14.87 -9.44
N PRO A 61 0.13 -15.97 -8.67
CA PRO A 61 -1.03 -16.74 -8.25
C PRO A 61 -2.04 -15.90 -7.45
N LEU A 62 -3.32 -16.23 -7.59
CA LEU A 62 -4.37 -15.67 -6.72
C LEU A 62 -4.08 -16.09 -5.26
N GLY A 63 -4.02 -15.11 -4.36
CA GLY A 63 -3.71 -15.33 -2.94
C GLY A 63 -2.29 -14.98 -2.52
N ASP A 64 -1.40 -14.61 -3.47
CA ASP A 64 -0.10 -14.06 -3.11
C ASP A 64 -0.25 -12.67 -2.47
N ASN A 65 0.67 -12.35 -1.55
CA ASN A 65 0.51 -11.26 -0.59
C ASN A 65 0.62 -9.85 -1.17
N GLY A 66 0.58 -9.69 -2.50
CA GLY A 66 0.74 -8.42 -3.21
C GLY A 66 2.05 -7.71 -2.88
N ILE A 67 2.33 -6.61 -3.56
CA ILE A 67 3.48 -5.76 -3.29
C ILE A 67 2.94 -4.48 -2.65
N ALA A 68 3.12 -4.35 -1.34
CA ALA A 68 2.75 -3.16 -0.59
C ALA A 68 3.88 -2.12 -0.59
N ARG A 69 3.53 -0.85 -0.87
CA ARG A 69 4.44 0.29 -0.83
C ARG A 69 3.75 1.50 -0.19
N PRO A 70 4.31 2.06 0.88
CA PRO A 70 3.83 3.31 1.44
C PRO A 70 4.38 4.52 0.66
N PHE A 71 3.58 5.57 0.57
CA PHE A 71 3.94 6.89 0.05
C PHE A 71 3.55 7.94 1.08
N GLU A 72 4.52 8.74 1.52
CA GLU A 72 4.32 9.78 2.52
C GLU A 72 4.02 11.12 1.85
N PHE A 73 3.05 11.83 2.40
CA PHE A 73 2.62 13.15 1.95
C PHE A 73 2.53 14.12 3.12
N PRO A 74 2.83 15.41 2.90
CA PRO A 74 2.82 16.42 3.95
C PRO A 74 1.41 16.70 4.50
N ASP A 75 0.37 16.51 3.68
CA ASP A 75 -1.02 16.72 4.06
C ASP A 75 -1.99 15.89 3.19
N ALA A 76 -3.27 15.99 3.53
CA ALA A 76 -4.35 15.28 2.84
C ALA A 76 -4.60 15.76 1.40
N ASP A 77 -4.28 17.01 1.06
CA ASP A 77 -4.52 17.56 -0.28
C ASP A 77 -3.51 16.98 -1.28
N TYR A 78 -2.23 16.91 -0.90
CA TYR A 78 -1.20 16.24 -1.72
C TYR A 78 -1.49 14.74 -1.88
N ALA A 79 -1.87 14.06 -0.78
CA ALA A 79 -2.23 12.65 -0.84
C ALA A 79 -3.45 12.42 -1.76
N ARG A 80 -4.47 13.29 -1.67
CA ARG A 80 -5.68 13.16 -2.49
C ARG A 80 -5.37 13.29 -3.97
N ARG A 81 -4.58 14.29 -4.36
CA ARG A 81 -4.17 14.49 -5.77
C ARG A 81 -3.41 13.29 -6.30
N PHE A 82 -2.49 12.71 -5.51
CA PHE A 82 -1.79 11.49 -5.90
C PHE A 82 -2.77 10.33 -6.14
N VAL A 83 -3.72 10.13 -5.23
CA VAL A 83 -4.70 9.05 -5.35
C VAL A 83 -5.63 9.27 -6.54
N ASP A 84 -6.12 10.48 -6.77
CA ASP A 84 -6.99 10.79 -7.91
C ASP A 84 -6.30 10.49 -9.26
N GLU A 85 -5.03 10.88 -9.41
CA GLU A 85 -4.26 10.56 -10.61
C GLU A 85 -4.02 9.05 -10.77
N ALA A 86 -3.74 8.35 -9.66
CA ALA A 86 -3.57 6.91 -9.69
C ALA A 86 -4.88 6.18 -10.08
N LEU A 87 -6.02 6.62 -9.55
CA LEU A 87 -7.33 6.07 -9.90
C LEU A 87 -7.65 6.33 -11.38
N LEU A 88 -7.44 7.56 -11.86
CA LEU A 88 -7.64 7.92 -13.27
C LEU A 88 -6.78 7.05 -14.20
N ALA A 89 -5.51 6.82 -13.84
CA ALA A 89 -4.64 5.93 -14.61
C ALA A 89 -5.14 4.49 -14.62
N LEU A 90 -5.68 3.98 -13.51
CA LEU A 90 -6.24 2.64 -13.41
C LEU A 90 -7.53 2.49 -14.23
N GLU A 91 -8.41 3.48 -14.20
CA GLU A 91 -9.60 3.54 -15.07
C GLU A 91 -9.20 3.52 -16.54
N TYR A 92 -8.20 4.30 -16.94
CA TYR A 92 -7.67 4.29 -18.31
C TYR A 92 -7.10 2.93 -18.72
N LEU A 93 -6.64 2.13 -17.75
CA LEU A 93 -6.18 0.75 -17.95
C LEU A 93 -7.31 -0.30 -17.87
N ASN A 94 -8.56 0.14 -17.99
CA ASN A 94 -9.77 -0.68 -17.90
C ASN A 94 -9.93 -1.38 -16.54
N CYS A 95 -9.59 -0.69 -15.46
CA CYS A 95 -9.93 -1.14 -14.12
C CYS A 95 -11.25 -0.52 -13.65
N ASP A 96 -12.08 -1.34 -13.01
CA ASP A 96 -13.22 -0.90 -12.21
C ASP A 96 -12.74 -0.47 -10.83
N ILE A 97 -13.19 0.68 -10.34
CA ILE A 97 -12.83 1.23 -9.02
C ILE A 97 -14.00 1.03 -8.03
N VAL A 98 -13.69 0.52 -6.84
CA VAL A 98 -14.63 0.29 -5.73
C VAL A 98 -14.08 0.98 -4.47
N ASP A 99 -14.92 1.61 -3.65
CA ASP A 99 -14.53 2.30 -2.40
C ASP A 99 -14.63 1.43 -1.13
#